data_AF-A0A3N5N6D0-F1
#
_entry.id   AF-A0A3N5N6D0-F1
#
_cell.length_a   1.000
_cell.length_b   1.000
_cell.length_c   1.000
_cell.angle_alpha   90.00
_cell.angle_beta   90.00
_cell.angle_gamma   90.00
#
_symmetry.space_group_name_H-M   'P 1'
#
loop_
_entity.id
_entity.type
_entity.pdbx_description
1 polymer ?
#
loop_
_entity_poly.entity_id
_entity_poly.type
_entity_poly.pdbx_seq_one_letter_code
_entity_poly.pdbx_strand_id
1 'polypeptide(L)'
;MANNGNALALPDDYAAQLMAGIAQSRAATKISGFGGKDLLRLDAAGAGWVFGQNAEEVQKGSRWAINIRSIMHGWNCWVDRGKKNELALDDMVPVTQAKSPKPEPIEGFECKDTRSFDLKCLDGSDKDLELHFKNGSDGTIRAVDALLAKIYNQVAVDKVFVCPVVTLDQEDYLHPKYNKRIYKPVFNLVGSADMHGNLASAAHPNLPPETKT
;
A
#
# COMPACT_ATOMS: atom_id res chain seq x y z
N MET A 1 -36.52 16.39 43.42
CA MET A 1 -36.74 17.51 42.47
C MET A 1 -35.50 17.62 41.60
N ALA A 2 -35.69 17.68 40.26
CA ALA A 2 -34.77 18.12 39.21
C ALA A 2 -33.49 17.27 38.98
N ASN A 3 -33.00 16.94 37.79
CA ASN A 3 -33.36 17.25 36.40
C ASN A 3 -32.64 16.21 35.52
N ASN A 4 -33.32 15.17 35.02
CA ASN A 4 -32.71 14.28 34.01
C ASN A 4 -32.80 15.00 32.67
N GLY A 5 -31.76 15.76 32.37
CA GLY A 5 -31.61 16.50 31.12
C GLY A 5 -31.86 15.57 29.95
N ASN A 6 -32.99 15.81 29.28
CA ASN A 6 -33.43 15.10 28.09
C ASN A 6 -32.44 15.44 26.97
N ALA A 7 -31.39 14.63 26.84
CA ALA A 7 -30.47 14.74 25.71
C ALA A 7 -31.29 14.44 24.45
N LEU A 8 -31.58 15.48 23.65
CA LEU A 8 -32.26 15.34 22.38
C LEU A 8 -31.40 14.44 21.50
N ALA A 9 -31.83 13.19 21.33
CA ALA A 9 -31.21 12.27 20.38
C ALA A 9 -31.27 12.90 18.98
N LEU A 10 -30.21 12.70 18.20
CA LEU A 10 -30.21 13.12 16.80
C LEU A 10 -31.35 12.39 16.08
N PRO A 11 -32.17 13.10 15.28
CA PRO A 11 -33.13 12.46 14.40
C PRO A 11 -32.44 11.41 13.51
N ASP A 12 -33.06 10.23 13.34
CA ASP A 12 -32.45 9.09 12.65
C ASP A 12 -32.07 9.41 11.19
N ASP A 13 -32.86 10.27 10.54
CA ASP A 13 -32.60 10.76 9.18
C ASP A 13 -31.37 11.65 9.12
N TYR A 14 -31.19 12.54 10.10
CA TYR A 14 -30.01 13.38 10.22
C TYR A 14 -28.78 12.55 10.59
N ALA A 15 -28.90 11.58 11.50
CA ALA A 15 -27.80 10.69 11.86
C ALA A 15 -27.33 9.87 10.64
N ALA A 16 -28.26 9.34 9.84
CA ALA A 16 -27.94 8.62 8.61
C ALA A 16 -27.29 9.52 7.55
N GLN A 17 -27.81 10.74 7.35
CA GLN A 17 -27.23 11.71 6.42
C GLN A 17 -25.85 12.19 6.87
N LEU A 18 -25.65 12.43 8.17
CA LEU A 18 -24.37 12.80 8.75
C LEU A 18 -23.35 11.65 8.59
N MET A 19 -23.75 10.41 8.85
CA MET A 19 -22.89 9.24 8.64
C MET A 19 -22.50 9.07 7.17
N ALA A 20 -23.45 9.23 6.25
CA ALA A 20 -23.18 9.20 4.81
C ALA A 20 -22.26 10.35 4.37
N GLY A 21 -22.50 11.57 4.86
CA GLY A 21 -21.68 12.75 4.60
C GLY A 21 -20.27 12.65 5.18
N ILE A 22 -20.10 12.09 6.38
CA ILE A 22 -18.78 11.81 6.99
C ILE A 22 -18.03 10.75 6.19
N ALA A 23 -18.69 9.67 5.76
CA ALA A 23 -18.09 8.64 4.92
C ALA A 23 -17.61 9.22 3.58
N GLN A 24 -18.42 10.09 2.95
CA GLN A 24 -18.06 10.78 1.70
C GLN A 24 -16.97 11.84 1.91
N SER A 25 -17.00 12.59 3.01
CA SER A 25 -16.01 13.62 3.33
C SER A 25 -14.63 13.02 3.62
N ARG A 26 -14.58 11.87 4.32
CA ARG A 26 -13.34 11.10 4.47
C ARG A 26 -12.79 10.55 3.15
N ALA A 27 -13.66 10.32 2.16
CA ALA A 27 -13.22 9.95 0.81
C ALA A 27 -12.70 11.16 0.00
N ALA A 28 -13.19 12.37 0.26
CA ALA A 28 -12.85 13.58 -0.51
C ALA A 28 -11.53 14.26 -0.10
N THR A 29 -11.05 14.08 1.13
CA THR A 29 -9.79 14.71 1.61
C THR A 29 -8.52 13.89 1.29
N LYS A 30 -8.63 12.80 0.53
CA LYS A 30 -7.47 12.02 0.07
C LYS A 30 -7.28 12.26 -1.42
N ILE A 31 -6.25 13.03 -1.76
CA ILE A 31 -5.79 13.18 -3.14
C ILE A 31 -5.59 11.76 -3.71
N SER A 32 -6.42 11.43 -4.71
CA SER A 32 -6.48 10.19 -5.50
C SER A 32 -6.85 8.88 -4.79
N GLY A 33 -8.08 8.38 -5.01
CA GLY A 33 -8.32 7.01 -5.49
C GLY A 33 -8.13 5.77 -4.59
N PHE A 34 -7.73 5.86 -3.32
CA PHE A 34 -7.36 4.66 -2.52
C PHE A 34 -8.48 4.03 -1.65
N GLY A 35 -9.75 4.15 -2.06
CA GLY A 35 -10.86 3.48 -1.36
C GLY A 35 -11.00 3.82 0.14
N GLY A 36 -10.54 5.00 0.56
CA GLY A 36 -10.59 5.45 1.96
C GLY A 36 -9.46 4.93 2.87
N LYS A 37 -8.56 4.05 2.40
CA LYS A 37 -7.45 3.49 3.19
C LYS A 37 -6.33 4.51 3.41
N ASP A 38 -5.57 4.37 4.50
CA ASP A 38 -4.41 5.22 4.76
C ASP A 38 -3.20 4.79 3.92
N LEU A 39 -2.41 5.78 3.48
CA LEU A 39 -1.24 5.55 2.64
C LEU A 39 -0.07 5.08 3.50
N LEU A 40 0.44 3.89 3.20
CA LEU A 40 1.70 3.36 3.70
C LEU A 40 2.87 3.93 2.92
N ARG A 41 3.89 4.41 3.62
CA ARG A 41 5.14 4.92 3.03
C ARG A 41 6.33 4.68 3.95
N LEU A 42 7.53 4.75 3.39
CA LEU A 42 8.73 4.90 4.19
C LEU A 42 8.85 6.34 4.70
N ASP A 43 9.28 6.48 5.93
CA ASP A 43 9.66 7.76 6.49
C ASP A 43 10.97 8.26 5.86
N ALA A 44 10.98 9.53 5.46
CA ALA A 44 12.11 10.11 4.76
C ALA A 44 13.32 10.35 5.69
N ALA A 45 13.10 10.43 7.01
CA ALA A 45 14.17 10.53 8.00
C ALA A 45 14.70 9.15 8.45
N GLY A 46 14.13 8.06 7.93
CA GLY A 46 14.59 6.70 8.18
C GLY A 46 14.00 6.03 9.41
N ALA A 47 12.97 6.61 10.03
CA ALA A 47 12.30 6.02 11.19
C ALA A 47 11.62 4.67 10.90
N GLY A 48 11.45 4.33 9.61
CA GLY A 48 10.87 3.06 9.17
C GLY A 48 9.59 3.27 8.38
N TRP A 49 8.66 2.32 8.50
CA TRP A 49 7.38 2.37 7.82
C TRP A 49 6.37 3.18 8.64
N VAL A 50 5.68 4.09 7.96
CA VAL A 50 4.65 4.94 8.56
C VAL A 50 3.40 4.97 7.67
N PHE A 51 2.26 5.26 8.28
CA PHE A 51 1.00 5.40 7.55
C PHE A 51 0.22 6.66 7.95
N GLY A 52 -0.74 7.02 7.11
CA GLY A 52 -1.65 8.13 7.36
C GLY A 52 -0.99 9.50 7.25
N GLN A 53 -1.78 10.54 7.52
CA GLN A 53 -1.31 11.94 7.44
C GLN A 53 -0.35 12.29 8.59
N ASN A 54 -0.53 11.65 9.75
CA ASN A 54 0.26 11.90 10.95
C ASN A 54 1.55 11.08 11.03
N ALA A 55 1.86 10.28 10.01
CA ALA A 55 3.02 9.39 9.99
C ALA A 55 3.04 8.45 11.21
N GLU A 56 1.92 7.78 11.47
CA GLU A 56 1.83 6.77 12.52
C GLU A 56 2.76 5.60 12.18
N GLU A 57 3.58 5.17 13.14
CA GLU A 57 4.55 4.10 12.93
C GLU A 57 3.86 2.75 12.79
N VAL A 58 4.28 1.97 11.80
CA VAL A 58 3.87 0.57 11.70
C VAL A 58 4.55 -0.23 12.81
N GLN A 59 3.78 -1.07 13.49
CA GLN A 59 4.33 -2.00 14.46
C GLN A 59 5.42 -2.90 13.82
N LYS A 60 6.60 -2.85 14.43
CA LYS A 60 7.75 -3.64 13.98
C LYS A 60 7.47 -5.13 14.02
N GLY A 61 7.75 -5.81 12.91
CA GLY A 61 7.64 -7.26 12.78
C GLY A 61 6.23 -7.80 12.55
N SER A 62 5.22 -6.94 12.45
CA SER A 62 3.85 -7.36 12.10
C SER A 62 3.80 -8.00 10.72
N ARG A 63 2.90 -8.97 10.56
CA ARG A 63 2.68 -9.69 9.31
C ARG A 63 1.52 -9.09 8.54
N TRP A 64 1.74 -8.87 7.25
CA TRP A 64 0.78 -8.21 6.36
C TRP A 64 0.45 -9.09 5.18
N ALA A 65 -0.82 -9.40 4.97
CA ALA A 65 -1.27 -10.05 3.75
C ALA A 65 -1.51 -8.99 2.66
N ILE A 66 -0.89 -9.17 1.49
CA ILE A 66 -1.11 -8.31 0.34
C ILE A 66 -2.27 -8.88 -0.49
N ASN A 67 -3.23 -8.01 -0.80
CA ASN A 67 -4.39 -8.39 -1.61
C ASN A 67 -4.01 -8.40 -3.10
N ILE A 68 -3.85 -9.59 -3.68
CA ILE A 68 -3.45 -9.74 -5.08
C ILE A 68 -4.42 -9.10 -6.09
N ARG A 69 -5.70 -8.95 -5.73
CA ARG A 69 -6.71 -8.32 -6.60
C ARG A 69 -6.59 -6.80 -6.66
N SER A 70 -5.87 -6.21 -5.70
CA SER A 70 -5.65 -4.77 -5.62
C SER A 70 -4.34 -4.33 -6.29
N ILE A 71 -3.54 -5.28 -6.80
CA ILE A 71 -2.25 -4.95 -7.40
C ILE A 71 -2.50 -4.25 -8.74
N MET A 72 -1.96 -3.04 -8.84
CA MET A 72 -1.99 -2.21 -10.05
C MET A 72 -0.56 -1.95 -10.54
N HIS A 73 -0.43 -1.82 -11.86
CA HIS A 73 0.77 -1.32 -12.52
C HIS A 73 0.41 -0.15 -13.45
N GLY A 74 1.39 0.70 -13.77
CA GLY A 74 1.07 1.87 -14.59
C GLY A 74 2.14 2.94 -14.57
N TRP A 75 1.70 4.17 -14.75
CA TRP A 75 2.55 5.34 -14.91
C TRP A 75 2.05 6.50 -14.08
N ASN A 76 2.97 7.18 -13.40
CA ASN A 76 2.72 8.50 -12.83
C ASN A 76 3.65 9.54 -13.46
N CYS A 77 3.05 10.65 -13.92
CA CYS A 77 3.80 11.78 -14.44
C CYS A 77 3.66 12.93 -13.45
N TRP A 78 4.76 13.26 -12.78
CA TRP A 78 4.83 14.40 -11.87
C TRP A 78 5.53 15.56 -12.58
N VAL A 79 4.88 16.72 -12.58
CA VAL A 79 5.41 17.96 -13.17
C VAL A 79 5.74 18.96 -12.07
N ASP A 80 6.76 19.78 -12.29
CA ASP A 80 7.13 20.84 -11.37
C ASP A 80 6.25 22.08 -11.57
N ARG A 81 5.59 22.57 -10.50
CA ARG A 81 4.86 23.86 -10.48
C ARG A 81 5.56 24.91 -9.62
N GLY A 82 6.86 24.75 -9.40
CA GLY A 82 7.72 25.61 -8.59
C GLY A 82 7.55 25.38 -7.09
N LYS A 83 6.35 25.66 -6.54
CA LYS A 83 6.10 25.53 -5.09
C LYS A 83 5.72 24.12 -4.65
N LYS A 84 5.08 23.36 -5.54
CA LYS A 84 4.65 21.98 -5.32
C LYS A 84 4.71 21.23 -6.64
N ASN A 85 5.06 19.96 -6.59
CA ASN A 85 4.88 19.10 -7.75
C ASN A 85 3.40 18.74 -7.87
N GLU A 86 2.93 18.62 -9.10
CA GLU A 86 1.57 18.21 -9.43
C GLU A 86 1.61 16.84 -10.11
N LEU A 87 0.66 15.97 -9.77
CA LEU A 87 0.47 14.70 -10.47
C LEU A 87 -0.35 14.97 -11.73
N ALA A 88 0.32 15.19 -12.86
CA ALA A 88 -0.31 15.51 -14.14
C ALA A 88 -0.99 14.30 -14.79
N LEU A 89 -0.51 13.08 -14.51
CA LEU A 89 -1.12 11.85 -14.99
C LEU A 89 -0.95 10.73 -13.98
N ASP A 90 -2.03 9.97 -13.80
CA ASP A 90 -2.10 8.74 -13.03
C ASP A 90 -2.80 7.67 -13.88
N ASP A 91 -2.02 6.95 -14.68
CA ASP A 91 -2.52 5.89 -15.56
C ASP A 91 -2.16 4.54 -14.97
N MET A 92 -3.08 3.97 -14.18
CA MET A 92 -2.90 2.70 -13.47
C MET A 92 -4.00 1.72 -13.86
N VAL A 93 -3.60 0.49 -14.18
CA VAL A 93 -4.52 -0.62 -14.46
C VAL A 93 -4.20 -1.83 -13.56
N PRO A 94 -5.17 -2.72 -13.28
CA PRO A 94 -4.89 -3.95 -12.55
C PRO A 94 -3.87 -4.80 -13.30
N VAL A 95 -3.00 -5.52 -12.57
CA VAL A 95 -1.98 -6.39 -13.20
C VAL A 95 -2.56 -7.56 -14.00
N THR A 96 -3.87 -7.79 -13.94
CA THR A 96 -4.59 -8.73 -14.80
C THR A 96 -4.87 -8.17 -16.20
N GLN A 97 -4.59 -6.90 -16.44
CA GLN A 97 -4.69 -6.23 -17.72
C GLN A 97 -3.29 -5.92 -18.27
N ALA A 98 -3.20 -5.70 -19.58
CA ALA A 98 -1.96 -5.24 -20.18
C ALA A 98 -1.69 -3.79 -19.74
N LYS A 99 -0.47 -3.53 -19.29
CA LYS A 99 -0.02 -2.17 -18.95
C LYS A 99 -0.03 -1.29 -20.20
N SER A 100 -0.55 -0.07 -20.09
CA SER A 100 -0.47 0.93 -21.16
C SER A 100 0.98 1.18 -21.61
N PRO A 101 1.22 1.49 -22.90
CA PRO A 101 2.53 1.99 -23.35
C PRO A 101 3.00 3.17 -22.49
N LYS A 102 4.32 3.34 -22.37
CA LYS A 102 4.87 4.47 -21.61
C LYS A 102 4.39 5.80 -22.22
N PRO A 103 3.75 6.69 -21.45
CA PRO A 103 3.38 8.01 -21.93
C PRO A 103 4.61 8.85 -22.27
N GLU A 104 4.46 9.73 -23.24
CA GLU A 104 5.46 10.76 -23.54
C GLU A 104 5.67 11.69 -22.33
N PRO A 105 6.86 12.30 -22.17
CA PRO A 105 7.12 13.26 -21.11
C PRO A 105 6.10 14.39 -21.11
N ILE A 106 5.54 14.70 -19.94
CA ILE A 106 4.60 15.82 -19.78
C ILE A 106 5.40 17.02 -19.34
N GLU A 107 5.40 18.09 -20.15
CA GLU A 107 6.13 19.33 -19.87
C GLU A 107 7.64 19.11 -19.61
N GLY A 108 8.23 18.13 -20.30
CA GLY A 108 9.65 17.76 -20.13
C GLY A 108 9.95 16.90 -18.91
N PHE A 109 8.94 16.50 -18.13
CA PHE A 109 9.10 15.59 -17.01
C PHE A 109 8.73 14.16 -17.40
N GLU A 110 9.66 13.24 -17.15
CA GLU A 110 9.50 11.82 -17.43
C GLU A 110 8.43 11.17 -16.53
N CYS A 111 7.55 10.39 -17.16
CA CYS A 111 6.62 9.53 -16.46
C CYS A 111 7.35 8.32 -15.86
N LYS A 112 7.09 8.04 -14.59
CA LYS A 112 7.71 6.94 -13.85
C LYS A 112 6.81 5.72 -13.81
N ASP A 113 7.43 4.55 -13.90
CA ASP A 113 6.74 3.30 -13.61
C ASP A 113 6.27 3.31 -12.16
N THR A 114 5.03 2.92 -11.90
CA THR A 114 4.44 2.86 -10.56
C THR A 114 3.81 1.49 -10.30
N ARG A 115 3.89 1.06 -9.04
CA ARG A 115 3.14 -0.07 -8.50
C ARG A 115 2.27 0.40 -7.34
N SER A 116 1.10 -0.21 -7.21
CA SER A 116 0.28 -0.04 -6.01
C SER A 116 -0.44 -1.32 -5.62
N PHE A 117 -0.77 -1.45 -4.33
CA PHE A 117 -1.58 -2.54 -3.80
C PHE A 117 -2.07 -2.21 -2.39
N ASP A 118 -3.11 -2.92 -1.97
CA ASP A 118 -3.63 -2.92 -0.61
C ASP A 118 -3.03 -4.07 0.19
N LEU A 119 -2.86 -3.84 1.49
CA LEU A 119 -2.39 -4.84 2.45
C LEU A 119 -3.16 -4.73 3.76
N LYS A 120 -3.34 -5.87 4.42
CA LYS A 120 -4.03 -5.99 5.70
C LYS A 120 -3.11 -6.61 6.75
N CYS A 121 -3.02 -5.99 7.92
CA CYS A 121 -2.26 -6.53 9.03
C CYS A 121 -2.99 -7.73 9.66
N LEU A 122 -2.25 -8.80 9.94
CA LEU A 122 -2.80 -10.06 10.43
C LEU A 122 -2.70 -10.19 11.95
N ASP A 123 -1.81 -9.43 12.59
CA ASP A 123 -1.49 -9.59 14.01
C ASP A 123 -0.99 -8.31 14.68
N GLY A 124 -0.77 -8.41 15.99
CA GLY A 124 -0.24 -7.31 16.80
C GLY A 124 -1.25 -6.20 17.10
N SER A 125 -0.73 -5.01 17.46
CA SER A 125 -1.52 -3.80 17.73
C SER A 125 -2.21 -3.25 16.48
N ASP A 126 -1.62 -3.49 15.32
CA ASP A 126 -2.13 -3.00 14.04
C ASP A 126 -3.09 -4.01 13.39
N LYS A 127 -3.43 -5.10 14.08
CA LYS A 127 -4.27 -6.17 13.53
C LYS A 127 -5.55 -5.59 12.91
N ASP A 128 -5.90 -6.13 11.74
CA ASP A 128 -7.04 -5.73 10.92
C ASP A 128 -6.94 -4.34 10.28
N LEU A 129 -5.86 -3.58 10.52
CA LEU A 129 -5.57 -2.35 9.79
C LEU A 129 -5.35 -2.65 8.31
N GLU A 130 -6.04 -1.89 7.46
CA GLU A 130 -5.89 -1.95 6.01
C GLU A 130 -5.21 -0.67 5.50
N LEU A 131 -4.13 -0.85 4.76
CA LEU A 131 -3.34 0.22 4.19
C LEU A 131 -3.28 0.11 2.68
N HIS A 132 -2.97 1.23 2.03
CA HIS A 132 -2.67 1.30 0.62
C HIS A 132 -1.20 1.67 0.43
N PHE A 133 -0.49 0.94 -0.43
CA PHE A 133 0.87 1.26 -0.85
C PHE A 133 0.85 1.72 -2.31
N LYS A 134 1.51 2.84 -2.61
CA LYS A 134 1.76 3.31 -3.99
C LYS A 134 3.09 4.04 -4.07
N ASN A 135 3.97 3.58 -4.95
CA ASN A 135 5.26 4.24 -5.18
C ASN A 135 5.86 3.84 -6.54
N GLY A 136 6.62 4.76 -7.14
CA GLY A 136 7.27 4.58 -8.45
C GLY A 136 8.77 4.83 -8.43
N SER A 137 9.41 4.68 -7.27
CA SER A 137 10.87 4.70 -7.15
C SER A 137 11.48 3.40 -7.68
N ASP A 138 12.70 3.46 -8.22
CA ASP A 138 13.40 2.28 -8.74
C ASP A 138 13.54 1.18 -7.67
N GLY A 139 13.78 1.57 -6.41
CA GLY A 139 13.83 0.65 -5.28
C GLY A 139 12.50 -0.06 -5.06
N THR A 140 11.38 0.66 -5.13
CA THR A 140 10.05 0.07 -5.08
C THR A 140 9.81 -0.89 -6.24
N ILE A 141 10.08 -0.47 -7.49
CA ILE A 141 9.79 -1.31 -8.65
C ILE A 141 10.52 -2.65 -8.54
N ARG A 142 11.80 -2.64 -8.15
CA ARG A 142 12.56 -3.87 -7.91
C ARG A 142 11.97 -4.74 -6.80
N ALA A 143 11.61 -4.14 -5.67
CA ALA A 143 11.03 -4.88 -4.54
C ALA A 143 9.68 -5.51 -4.89
N VAL A 144 8.82 -4.78 -5.63
CA VAL A 144 7.51 -5.28 -6.05
C VAL A 144 7.64 -6.30 -7.17
N ASP A 145 8.55 -6.14 -8.13
CA ASP A 145 8.76 -7.14 -9.18
C ASP A 145 9.27 -8.47 -8.59
N ALA A 146 10.13 -8.43 -7.57
CA ALA A 146 10.55 -9.61 -6.82
C ALA A 146 9.36 -10.31 -6.13
N LEU A 147 8.46 -9.54 -5.52
CA LEU A 147 7.21 -10.03 -4.94
C LEU A 147 6.28 -10.65 -6.01
N LEU A 148 6.10 -9.99 -7.15
CA LEU A 148 5.27 -10.49 -8.26
C LEU A 148 5.80 -11.81 -8.81
N ALA A 149 7.13 -11.97 -8.90
CA ALA A 149 7.74 -13.23 -9.30
C ALA A 149 7.42 -14.37 -8.29
N LYS A 150 7.36 -14.07 -6.99
CA LYS A 150 6.92 -15.05 -5.97
C LYS A 150 5.45 -15.41 -6.13
N ILE A 151 4.57 -14.42 -6.35
CA ILE A 151 3.14 -14.65 -6.60
C ILE A 151 2.96 -15.52 -7.85
N TYR A 152 3.66 -15.21 -8.95
CA TYR A 152 3.60 -15.99 -10.19
C TYR A 152 3.92 -17.47 -9.94
N ASN A 153 5.02 -17.74 -9.23
CA ASN A 153 5.41 -19.10 -8.88
C ASN A 153 4.40 -19.77 -7.94
N GLN A 154 3.85 -19.04 -6.97
CA GLN A 154 2.84 -19.56 -6.04
C GLN A 154 1.57 -19.98 -6.77
N VAL A 155 1.02 -19.11 -7.64
CA VAL A 155 -0.23 -19.37 -8.38
C VAL A 155 -0.12 -20.59 -9.30
N ALA A 156 1.09 -20.90 -9.78
CA ALA A 156 1.34 -22.10 -10.58
C ALA A 156 1.20 -23.41 -9.77
N VAL A 157 1.41 -23.35 -8.45
CA VAL A 157 1.44 -24.54 -7.56
C VAL A 157 0.22 -24.62 -6.65
N ASP A 158 -0.25 -23.48 -6.14
CA ASP A 158 -1.37 -23.37 -5.20
C ASP A 158 -2.24 -22.17 -5.56
N LYS A 159 -3.53 -22.42 -5.73
CA LYS A 159 -4.53 -21.40 -6.12
C LYS A 159 -5.42 -20.96 -4.95
N VAL A 160 -5.23 -21.54 -3.77
CA VAL A 160 -5.97 -21.22 -2.55
C VAL A 160 -5.20 -20.18 -1.75
N PHE A 161 -3.94 -20.46 -1.40
CA PHE A 161 -3.11 -19.56 -0.60
C PHE A 161 -2.18 -18.75 -1.51
N VAL A 162 -2.75 -17.75 -2.20
CA VAL A 162 -2.08 -16.95 -3.24
C VAL A 162 -1.69 -15.54 -2.78
N CYS A 163 -2.22 -15.07 -1.66
CA CYS A 163 -1.90 -13.76 -1.11
C CYS A 163 -0.57 -13.84 -0.35
N PRO A 164 0.50 -13.14 -0.77
CA PRO A 164 1.75 -13.20 -0.05
C PRO A 164 1.62 -12.48 1.29
N VAL A 165 2.19 -13.10 2.32
CA VAL A 165 2.29 -12.55 3.66
C VAL A 165 3.71 -12.07 3.88
N VAL A 166 3.86 -10.79 4.19
CA VAL A 166 5.16 -10.13 4.30
C VAL A 166 5.36 -9.48 5.66
N THR A 167 6.62 -9.35 6.08
CA THR A 167 7.01 -8.32 7.04
C THR A 167 7.61 -7.13 6.29
N LEU A 168 7.42 -5.94 6.85
CA LEU A 168 7.87 -4.68 6.26
C LEU A 168 9.23 -4.30 6.84
N ASP A 169 10.23 -4.13 5.97
CA ASP A 169 11.58 -3.73 6.34
C ASP A 169 12.11 -2.67 5.36
N GLN A 170 13.29 -2.13 5.62
CA GLN A 170 13.93 -1.15 4.75
C GLN A 170 15.44 -1.39 4.65
N GLU A 171 15.97 -1.08 3.50
CA GLU A 171 17.42 -0.95 3.28
C GLU A 171 17.75 0.51 2.97
N ASP A 172 18.98 0.90 3.24
CA ASP A 172 19.46 2.24 2.95
C ASP A 172 20.74 2.25 2.12
N TYR A 173 20.96 3.36 1.41
CA TYR A 173 22.22 3.63 0.75
C TYR A 173 22.49 5.14 0.70
N LEU A 174 23.76 5.51 0.56
CA LEU A 174 24.14 6.91 0.32
C LEU A 174 24.08 7.19 -1.19
N HIS A 175 23.20 8.10 -1.62
CA HIS A 175 23.08 8.45 -3.03
C HIS A 175 24.25 9.34 -3.47
N PRO A 176 25.09 8.91 -4.41
CA PRO A 176 26.35 9.60 -4.73
C PRO A 176 26.13 11.03 -5.25
N LYS A 177 25.11 11.24 -6.10
CA LYS A 177 24.80 12.56 -6.66
C LYS A 177 24.24 13.56 -5.64
N TYR A 178 23.49 13.10 -4.64
CA TYR A 178 22.76 13.98 -3.73
C TYR A 178 23.41 14.07 -2.35
N ASN A 179 24.37 13.19 -2.06
CA ASN A 179 24.96 13.00 -0.74
C ASN A 179 23.87 12.87 0.36
N LYS A 180 22.79 12.15 0.03
CA LYS A 180 21.64 11.91 0.91
C LYS A 180 21.45 10.41 1.11
N ARG A 181 21.10 10.04 2.33
CA ARG A 181 20.65 8.71 2.68
C ARG A 181 19.30 8.47 2.01
N ILE A 182 19.17 7.37 1.27
CA ILE A 182 17.94 6.96 0.60
C ILE A 182 17.52 5.63 1.18
N TYR A 183 16.27 5.55 1.61
CA TYR A 183 15.65 4.33 2.13
C TYR A 183 14.78 3.72 1.03
N LYS A 184 14.90 2.40 0.83
CA LYS A 184 14.12 1.63 -0.14
C LYS A 184 13.33 0.53 0.58
N PRO A 185 12.12 0.21 0.11
CA PRO A 185 11.28 -0.77 0.77
C PRO A 185 11.83 -2.19 0.57
N VAL A 186 11.68 -3.01 1.61
CA VAL A 186 11.92 -4.45 1.57
C VAL A 186 10.66 -5.16 2.05
N PHE A 187 10.15 -6.06 1.20
CA PHE A 187 9.00 -6.91 1.50
C PHE A 187 9.51 -8.33 1.74
N ASN A 188 9.69 -8.69 3.01
CA ASN A 188 10.20 -10.02 3.38
C ASN A 188 9.05 -11.02 3.36
N LEU A 189 9.03 -11.94 2.41
CA LEU A 189 8.01 -12.98 2.33
C LEU A 189 8.15 -13.97 3.50
N VAL A 190 7.12 -14.06 4.33
CA VAL A 190 7.09 -14.94 5.51
C VAL A 190 5.97 -15.99 5.44
N GLY A 191 5.16 -15.98 4.39
CA GLY A 191 4.14 -17.00 4.15
C GLY A 191 3.15 -16.64 3.06
N SER A 192 2.05 -17.38 3.03
CA SER A 192 0.93 -17.18 2.12
C SER A 192 -0.41 -17.26 2.87
N ALA A 193 -1.40 -16.52 2.40
CA ALA A 193 -2.76 -16.49 2.91
C ALA A 193 -3.77 -16.69 1.78
N ASP A 194 -4.99 -17.09 2.13
CA ASP A 194 -6.12 -17.06 1.22
C ASP A 194 -6.68 -15.64 1.04
N MET A 195 -7.73 -15.49 0.24
CA MET A 195 -8.39 -14.20 0.00
C MET A 195 -9.13 -13.65 1.24
N HIS A 196 -9.29 -14.42 2.31
CA HIS A 196 -9.91 -14.02 3.57
C HIS A 196 -8.86 -13.68 4.65
N GLY A 197 -7.57 -13.85 4.36
CA GLY A 197 -6.48 -13.62 5.31
C GLY A 197 -6.16 -14.82 6.20
N ASN A 198 -6.71 -16.01 5.91
CA ASN A 198 -6.34 -17.22 6.62
C ASN A 198 -4.98 -17.70 6.12
N LEU A 199 -4.04 -17.86 7.05
CA LEU A 199 -2.70 -18.36 6.73
C LEU A 199 -2.76 -19.82 6.27
N ALA A 200 -1.91 -20.16 5.31
CA ALA A 200 -1.63 -21.57 5.02
C ALA A 200 -1.10 -22.22 6.31
N SER A 201 -1.71 -23.34 6.73
CA SER A 201 -1.20 -24.10 7.87
C SER A 201 0.19 -24.67 7.54
N ALA A 202 0.93 -25.13 8.56
CA ALA A 202 2.22 -25.80 8.38
C ALA A 202 2.16 -27.06 7.46
N ALA A 203 0.96 -27.53 7.08
CA ALA A 203 0.75 -28.59 6.09
C ALA A 203 0.80 -28.10 4.62
N HIS A 204 0.92 -26.78 4.38
CA HIS A 204 1.11 -26.18 3.06
C HIS A 204 2.38 -25.31 2.98
N PRO A 205 3.59 -25.85 3.24
CA PRO A 205 4.82 -25.10 3.13
C PRO A 205 5.30 -25.09 1.67
N ASN A 206 4.71 -24.24 0.83
CA ASN A 206 5.28 -23.94 -0.49
C ASN A 206 6.00 -22.58 -0.44
N LEU A 207 7.02 -22.49 0.42
CA LEU A 207 8.07 -21.49 0.22
C LEU A 207 9.17 -22.18 -0.61
N PRO A 208 9.60 -21.61 -1.75
CA PRO A 208 10.72 -22.16 -2.49
C PRO A 208 11.97 -22.17 -1.59
N PRO A 209 12.80 -23.22 -1.66
CA PRO A 209 14.01 -23.30 -0.84
C PRO A 209 14.88 -22.06 -1.06
N GLU A 210 15.40 -21.49 0.03
CA GLU A 210 16.36 -20.39 -0.03
C GLU A 210 17.57 -20.82 -0.87
N THR A 211 17.68 -20.30 -2.09
CA THR A 211 18.93 -20.38 -2.84
C THR A 211 19.92 -19.42 -2.21
N LYS A 212 20.78 -19.95 -1.34
CA LYS A 212 22.06 -19.36 -0.99
C LYS A 212 23.03 -19.55 -2.15
N THR A 213 23.50 -18.46 -2.72
CA THR A 213 24.84 -18.31 -3.31
C THR A 213 25.21 -16.85 -3.28
#